data_AF-A0A016UZR0-F1
#
_entry.id   AF-A0A016UZR0-F1
#
_cell.length_a   1.000
_cell.length_b   1.000
_cell.length_c   1.000
_cell.angle_alpha   90.00
_cell.angle_beta   90.00
_cell.angle_gamma   90.00
#
_symmetry.space_group_name_H-M   'P 1'
#
loop_
_entity.id
_entity.type
_entity.pdbx_description
1 polymer ?
#
loop_
_entity_poly.entity_id
_entity_poly.type
_entity_poly.pdbx_seq_one_letter_code
_entity_poly.pdbx_strand_id
1 'polypeptide(L)'
;MGSPNSSRPRLLKVILPSTFFRNLMLRRAPNLRSFQAREKVFIRPSLTKEERDRRRTQMLLNRVPRSVVRDSSVIDAPTKINSENANMFTTPRSSRFVSSQENH
;
A
#
# COMPACT_ATOMS: atom_id res chain seq x y z
N MET A 1 0.27 24.70 -1.32
CA MET A 1 1.36 24.63 -0.31
C MET A 1 1.19 25.83 0.60
N GLY A 2 1.03 25.66 1.91
CA GLY A 2 0.78 26.77 2.83
C GLY A 2 1.95 27.76 2.92
N SER A 3 1.76 28.85 3.68
CA SER A 3 2.79 29.84 3.95
C SER A 3 4.04 29.19 4.59
N PRO A 4 5.25 29.69 4.31
CA PRO A 4 6.47 29.20 4.95
C PRO A 4 6.37 29.35 6.47
N ASN A 5 6.75 28.30 7.20
CA ASN A 5 6.82 28.32 8.66
C ASN A 5 8.20 27.80 9.08
N SER A 6 9.01 28.66 9.70
CA SER A 6 10.37 28.33 10.12
C SER A 6 10.45 27.27 11.23
N SER A 7 9.35 27.00 11.93
CA SER A 7 9.28 26.01 13.01
C SER A 7 9.14 24.56 12.51
N ARG A 8 8.75 24.34 11.24
CA ARG A 8 8.50 22.98 10.72
C ARG A 8 9.09 22.77 9.33
N PRO A 9 9.74 21.62 9.06
CA PRO A 9 10.29 21.32 7.74
C PRO A 9 9.17 21.22 6.69
N ARG A 10 9.44 21.72 5.47
CA ARG A 10 8.47 21.69 4.36
C ARG A 10 8.46 20.31 3.68
N LEU A 11 7.30 19.90 3.20
CA LEU A 11 7.20 18.73 2.34
C LEU A 11 7.87 19.00 0.99
N LEU A 12 8.81 18.14 0.60
CA LEU A 12 9.47 18.20 -0.70
C LEU A 12 8.86 17.20 -1.66
N LYS A 13 8.59 17.65 -2.90
CA LYS A 13 8.21 16.77 -4.01
C LYS A 13 9.44 16.56 -4.89
N VAL A 14 9.99 15.35 -4.84
CA VAL A 14 11.14 14.94 -5.66
C VAL A 14 10.60 14.25 -6.92
N ILE A 15 11.06 14.70 -8.09
CA ILE A 15 10.81 14.06 -9.38
C ILE A 15 12.09 13.33 -9.77
N LEU A 16 11.98 12.03 -10.06
CA LEU A 16 13.12 11.20 -10.44
C LEU A 16 13.10 10.92 -11.94
N PRO A 17 14.26 10.63 -12.56
CA PRO A 17 14.36 10.46 -14.02
C PRO A 17 13.50 9.32 -14.59
N SER A 18 13.22 8.29 -13.79
CA SER A 18 12.41 7.15 -14.22
C SER A 18 11.63 6.50 -13.08
N THR A 19 10.66 5.67 -13.45
CA THR A 19 9.88 4.85 -12.52
C THR A 19 10.76 3.84 -11.77
N PHE A 20 11.86 3.37 -12.39
CA PHE A 20 12.82 2.48 -11.77
C PHE A 20 13.44 3.10 -10.52
N PHE A 21 13.99 4.31 -10.62
CA PHE A 21 14.61 5.00 -9.47
C PHE A 21 13.60 5.32 -8.38
N ARG A 22 12.38 5.71 -8.77
CA ARG A 22 11.27 5.89 -7.81
C ARG A 22 10.98 4.61 -7.03
N ASN A 23 10.85 3.48 -7.71
CA ASN A 23 10.54 2.21 -7.07
C ASN A 23 11.70 1.73 -6.20
N LEU A 24 12.94 1.88 -6.68
CA LEU A 24 14.14 1.56 -5.91
C LEU A 24 14.24 2.37 -4.62
N MET A 25 14.00 3.68 -4.69
CA MET A 25 13.99 4.58 -3.54
C MET A 25 12.88 4.20 -2.55
N LEU A 26 11.65 3.98 -3.03
CA LEU A 26 10.52 3.59 -2.19
C LEU A 26 10.71 2.24 -1.51
N ARG A 27 11.36 1.27 -2.18
CA ARG A 27 11.68 -0.04 -1.62
C ARG A 27 12.66 0.05 -0.45
N ARG A 28 13.61 1.00 -0.52
CA ARG A 28 14.61 1.26 0.54
C ARG A 28 14.13 2.23 1.61
N ALA A 29 13.02 2.94 1.38
CA ALA A 29 12.48 3.94 2.30
C ALA A 29 12.25 3.45 3.75
N PRO A 30 11.84 2.19 4.02
CA PRO A 30 11.70 1.69 5.39
C PRO A 30 12.99 1.78 6.22
N ASN A 31 14.16 1.65 5.57
CA ASN A 31 15.46 1.72 6.24
C ASN A 31 15.78 3.13 6.77
N LEU A 32 15.09 4.17 6.29
CA LEU A 32 15.25 5.54 6.79
C LEU A 32 14.70 5.71 8.21
N ARG A 33 13.86 4.78 8.68
CA ARG A 33 13.29 4.86 10.03
C ARG A 33 14.32 4.62 11.14
N SER A 34 15.34 3.80 10.86
CA SER A 34 16.46 3.51 11.76
C SER A 34 17.71 4.34 11.45
N PHE A 35 17.69 5.16 10.41
CA PHE A 35 18.82 6.01 10.05
C PHE A 35 19.04 7.09 11.11
N GLN A 36 20.28 7.22 11.58
CA GLN A 36 20.69 8.18 12.61
C GLN A 36 20.88 9.59 12.00
N ALA A 37 19.78 10.17 11.50
CA ALA A 37 19.74 11.58 11.14
C ALA A 37 19.32 12.44 12.33
N ARG A 38 19.68 13.74 12.30
CA ARG A 38 19.21 14.74 13.28
C ARG A 38 17.67 14.77 13.36
N GLU A 39 17.00 14.55 12.24
CA GLU A 39 15.54 14.49 12.13
C GLU A 39 15.10 13.21 11.41
N LYS A 40 13.94 12.69 11.79
CA LYS A 40 13.36 11.50 11.14
C LYS A 40 12.86 11.86 9.74
N VAL A 41 13.49 11.26 8.73
CA VAL A 41 13.12 11.46 7.32
C VAL A 41 12.19 10.33 6.85
N PHE A 42 11.13 10.69 6.12
CA PHE A 42 10.19 9.72 5.56
C PHE A 42 9.96 9.99 4.08
N ILE A 43 10.08 8.95 3.26
CA ILE A 43 9.79 9.01 1.83
C ILE A 43 8.50 8.22 1.56
N ARG A 44 7.59 8.82 0.80
CA ARG A 44 6.27 8.24 0.47
C ARG A 44 5.97 8.44 -1.02
N PRO A 45 5.18 7.55 -1.65
CA PRO A 45 4.71 7.80 -3.00
C PRO A 45 3.81 9.04 -3.04
N SER A 46 4.01 9.91 -4.03
CA SER A 46 3.06 10.98 -4.35
C SER A 46 1.83 10.34 -5.00
N LEU A 47 0.76 10.20 -4.23
CA LEU A 47 -0.55 9.73 -4.71
C LEU A 47 -1.51 10.91 -4.82
N THR A 48 -2.51 10.80 -5.70
CA THR A 48 -3.65 11.72 -5.73
C THR A 48 -4.43 11.64 -4.41
N LYS A 49 -5.39 12.54 -4.20
CA LYS A 49 -6.18 12.55 -2.97
C LYS A 49 -7.00 11.27 -2.85
N GLU A 50 -7.65 10.90 -3.94
CA GLU A 50 -8.55 9.74 -4.07
C GLU A 50 -7.80 8.44 -3.76
N GLU A 51 -6.62 8.26 -4.36
CA GLU A 51 -5.81 7.05 -4.18
C GLU A 51 -5.22 6.97 -2.76
N ARG A 52 -4.91 8.13 -2.14
CA ARG A 52 -4.48 8.18 -0.74
C ARG A 52 -5.61 7.76 0.21
N ASP A 53 -6.82 8.24 -0.04
CA ASP A 53 -7.99 7.92 0.78
C ASP A 53 -8.35 6.44 0.65
N ARG A 54 -8.31 5.88 -0.58
CA ARG A 54 -8.46 4.44 -0.82
C ARG A 54 -7.46 3.58 -0.05
N ARG A 55 -6.18 3.98 -0.02
CA ARG A 55 -5.17 3.28 0.80
C ARG A 55 -5.46 3.37 2.29
N ARG A 56 -5.91 4.53 2.76
CA ARG A 56 -6.22 4.75 4.18
C ARG A 56 -7.39 3.88 4.62
N THR A 57 -8.46 3.82 3.82
CA THR A 57 -9.62 2.95 4.10
C THR A 57 -9.22 1.49 4.09
N GLN A 58 -8.44 1.02 3.11
CA GLN A 58 -7.93 -0.35 3.07
C GLN A 58 -7.10 -0.71 4.31
N MET A 59 -6.23 0.19 4.77
CA MET A 59 -5.46 -0.03 6.00
C MET A 59 -6.33 -0.11 7.25
N LEU A 60 -7.42 0.67 7.31
CA LEU A 60 -8.37 0.61 8.42
C LEU A 60 -9.15 -0.71 8.41
N LEU A 61 -9.62 -1.17 7.25
CA LEU A 61 -10.30 -2.45 7.10
C LEU A 61 -9.41 -3.63 7.56
N ASN A 62 -8.13 -3.60 7.20
CA ASN A 62 -7.17 -4.65 7.60
C ASN A 62 -6.84 -4.65 9.11
N ARG A 63 -7.17 -3.58 9.85
CA ARG A 63 -6.94 -3.48 11.30
C ARG A 63 -8.13 -3.96 12.13
N VAL A 64 -9.30 -4.13 11.51
CA VAL A 64 -10.48 -4.65 12.21
C VAL A 64 -10.22 -6.12 12.54
N PRO A 65 -10.33 -6.54 13.82
CA PRO A 65 -10.20 -7.94 14.17
C PRO A 65 -11.28 -8.73 13.44
N ARG A 66 -10.88 -9.88 12.88
CA ARG A 66 -11.73 -10.74 12.03
C ARG A 66 -13.04 -11.18 12.72
N SER A 67 -13.12 -11.03 14.05
CA SER A 67 -14.32 -11.28 14.87
C SER A 67 -15.44 -10.25 14.68
N VAL A 68 -15.14 -8.98 14.36
CA VAL A 68 -16.16 -7.91 14.20
C VAL A 68 -16.88 -8.00 12.85
N VAL A 69 -16.28 -8.67 11.87
CA VAL A 69 -16.83 -8.80 10.50
C VAL A 69 -17.98 -9.81 10.42
N ARG A 70 -18.22 -10.62 11.46
CA ARG A 70 -19.25 -11.67 11.43
C ARG A 70 -20.68 -11.18 11.72
N ASP A 71 -20.85 -9.97 12.25
CA ASP A 71 -22.16 -9.49 12.72
C ASP A 71 -22.84 -8.43 11.83
N SER A 72 -22.33 -8.15 10.63
CA SER A 72 -22.94 -7.14 9.75
C SER A 72 -23.80 -7.76 8.64
N SER A 73 -25.07 -8.01 8.95
CA SER A 73 -26.18 -8.17 7.99
C SER A 73 -26.68 -6.84 7.40
N VAL A 74 -25.87 -5.77 7.42
CA VAL A 74 -26.26 -4.45 6.92
C VAL A 74 -25.07 -3.75 6.27
N ILE A 75 -24.79 -4.03 4.99
CA ILE A 75 -24.24 -3.03 4.06
C ILE A 75 -24.71 -3.37 2.64
N ASP A 76 -25.77 -2.69 2.19
CA ASP A 76 -26.09 -2.60 0.77
C ASP A 76 -24.92 -1.95 0.02
N ALA A 77 -24.42 -2.63 -1.01
CA ALA A 77 -23.52 -2.07 -2.01
C ALA A 77 -24.31 -1.10 -2.93
N PRO A 78 -23.65 -0.20 -3.69
CA PRO A 78 -23.12 -0.65 -4.98
C PRO A 78 -21.94 0.17 -5.54
N THR A 79 -20.91 -0.47 -6.09
CA THR A 79 -20.34 0.00 -7.38
C THR A 79 -19.71 -1.16 -8.14
N LYS A 80 -20.23 -1.40 -9.35
CA LYS A 80 -19.78 -2.41 -10.30
C LYS A 80 -18.35 -2.14 -10.73
N ILE A 81 -17.45 -3.08 -10.49
CA ILE A 81 -16.18 -3.17 -11.22
C ILE A 81 -16.45 -3.94 -12.51
N ASN A 82 -16.47 -3.24 -13.64
CA ASN A 82 -16.52 -3.86 -14.96
C ASN A 82 -15.31 -4.78 -15.14
N SER A 83 -15.59 -6.06 -15.38
CA SER A 83 -14.66 -7.18 -15.37
C SER A 83 -14.13 -7.51 -16.77
N GLU A 84 -13.54 -6.54 -17.48
CA GLU A 84 -13.08 -6.81 -18.87
C GLU A 84 -11.60 -6.65 -19.15
N ASN A 85 -10.75 -6.20 -18.22
CA ASN A 85 -9.31 -6.01 -18.52
C ASN A 85 -8.33 -6.52 -17.44
N ALA A 86 -8.63 -7.64 -16.79
CA ALA A 86 -7.75 -8.24 -15.77
C ALA A 86 -6.91 -9.44 -16.26
N ASN A 87 -6.56 -9.50 -17.56
CA ASN A 87 -5.83 -10.63 -18.15
C ASN A 87 -4.46 -10.25 -18.75
N MET A 88 -3.61 -9.47 -18.06
CA MET A 88 -2.25 -9.23 -18.60
C MET A 88 -1.07 -9.22 -17.62
N PHE A 89 -1.25 -9.42 -16.30
CA PHE A 89 -0.10 -9.50 -15.38
C PHE A 89 -0.34 -10.41 -14.16
N THR A 90 -0.51 -11.71 -14.40
CA THR A 90 -0.37 -12.74 -13.37
C THR A 90 0.73 -13.71 -13.78
N THR A 91 1.92 -13.55 -13.19
CA THR A 91 2.96 -14.58 -13.26
C THR A 91 2.46 -15.86 -12.57
N PRO A 92 2.62 -17.05 -13.14
CA PRO A 92 2.19 -18.27 -12.48
C PRO A 92 3.04 -18.52 -11.23
N ARG A 93 2.37 -18.55 -10.07
CA ARG A 93 2.96 -18.98 -8.80
C ARG A 93 3.09 -20.50 -8.86
N SER A 94 4.34 -20.98 -8.93
CA SER A 94 4.74 -22.38 -8.83
C SER A 94 3.85 -23.18 -7.87
N SER A 95 3.16 -24.20 -8.38
CA SER A 95 2.43 -25.16 -7.55
C SER A 95 3.43 -25.94 -6.69
N ARG A 96 3.26 -25.89 -5.37
CA ARG A 96 3.90 -26.86 -4.48
C ARG A 96 3.12 -28.17 -4.60
N PHE A 97 3.82 -29.22 -5.00
CA PHE A 97 3.37 -30.59 -5.01
C PHE A 97 3.04 -31.00 -3.56
N VAL A 98 1.80 -31.42 -3.29
CA VAL A 98 1.38 -31.99 -2.00
C VAL A 98 1.34 -33.50 -2.21
N SER A 99 2.27 -34.21 -1.60
CA SER A 99 2.28 -35.67 -1.58
C SER A 99 1.29 -36.18 -0.54
N SER A 100 0.22 -36.83 -0.98
CA SER A 100 -0.64 -37.68 -0.16
C SER A 100 0.16 -38.89 0.33
N GLN A 101 0.08 -39.20 1.62
CA GLN A 101 0.42 -40.52 2.16
C GLN A 101 -0.83 -41.02 2.90
N GLU A 102 -1.33 -42.15 2.39
CA GLU A 102 -2.50 -42.89 2.87
C GLU A 102 -2.19 -43.64 4.16
N ASN A 103 -3.24 -43.81 4.97
CA ASN A 103 -3.25 -44.67 6.16
C ASN A 103 -3.18 -46.14 5.76
N HIS A 104 -2.43 -46.93 6.53
CA HIS A 104 -2.77 -48.31 6.88
C HIS A 104 -2.26 -48.64 8.27
#